data_AF-A0AAU3IPF5-F1
#
_entry.id   AF-A0AAU3IPF5-F1
#
_cell.length_a   1.000
_cell.length_b   1.000
_cell.length_c   1.000
_cell.angle_alpha   90.00
_cell.angle_beta   90.00
_cell.angle_gamma   90.00
#
_symmetry.space_group_name_H-M   'P 1'
#
loop_
_entity.id
_entity.type
_entity.pdbx_description
1 polymer ?
#
loop_
_entity_poly.entity_id
_entity_poly.type
_entity_poly.pdbx_seq_one_letter_code
_entity_poly.pdbx_strand_id
1 'polypeptide(L)'
;MRWAQGRDRIDTMLSAGQLERVPPSREHSDAMPGQAERHIDLARIGMHADPVGAYRLLYDASRKALASILENQGLRATRRGGHLAVLDAVTAQLDPPLGRVLRSFDRMRRRRNGAEYPRPETTGRMGRRRGGRTRSILFLDRETP
;
A
#
# COMPACT_ATOMS: atom_id res chain seq x y z
N MET A 1 1.70 -1.05 -25.28
CA MET A 1 0.62 -0.09 -24.98
C MET A 1 1.27 1.13 -24.32
N ARG A 2 1.00 2.37 -24.78
CA ARG A 2 1.62 3.59 -24.24
C ARG A 2 0.53 4.42 -23.57
N TRP A 3 0.61 4.61 -22.25
CA TRP A 3 -0.36 5.41 -21.51
C TRP A 3 -0.24 6.88 -21.87
N ALA A 4 -1.35 7.53 -22.23
CA ALA A 4 -1.38 8.98 -22.46
C ALA A 4 -1.44 9.73 -21.12
N GLN A 5 -2.31 9.28 -20.21
CA GLN A 5 -2.41 9.81 -18.86
C GLN A 5 -1.17 9.43 -18.03
N GLY A 6 -0.61 10.40 -17.31
CA GLY A 6 0.55 10.21 -16.43
C GLY A 6 1.90 10.09 -17.14
N ARG A 7 1.95 10.18 -18.48
CA ARG A 7 3.17 9.96 -19.26
C ARG A 7 4.33 10.85 -18.81
N ASP A 8 4.10 12.16 -18.70
CA ASP A 8 5.15 13.12 -18.34
C ASP A 8 5.70 12.83 -16.93
N ARG A 9 4.85 12.35 -16.02
CA ARG A 9 5.27 11.92 -14.69
C ARG A 9 6.14 10.67 -14.76
N ILE A 10 5.74 9.66 -15.53
CA ILE A 10 6.53 8.43 -15.72
C ILE A 10 7.89 8.74 -16.34
N ASP A 11 7.94 9.57 -17.39
CA ASP A 11 9.18 9.98 -18.03
C ASP A 11 10.09 10.72 -17.04
N THR A 12 9.53 11.63 -16.22
CA THR A 12 10.26 12.29 -15.12
C THR A 12 10.82 11.29 -14.10
N MET A 13 10.02 10.29 -13.70
CA MET A 13 10.44 9.28 -12.71
C MET A 13 11.52 8.35 -13.26
N LEU A 14 11.48 8.02 -14.54
CA LEU A 14 12.53 7.27 -15.23
C LEU A 14 13.83 8.09 -15.28
N SER A 15 13.76 9.36 -15.69
CA SER A 15 14.92 10.26 -15.68
C SER A 15 15.51 10.46 -14.28
N ALA A 16 14.66 10.52 -13.25
CA ALA A 16 15.08 10.60 -11.86
C ALA A 16 15.58 9.26 -11.27
N GLY A 17 15.54 8.16 -12.03
CA GLY A 17 15.92 6.82 -11.57
C GLY A 17 15.03 6.27 -10.45
N GLN A 18 13.80 6.78 -10.32
CA GLN A 18 12.79 6.29 -9.38
C GLN A 18 12.08 5.05 -9.95
N LEU A 19 11.95 4.99 -11.27
CA LEU A 19 11.52 3.82 -12.03
C LEU A 19 12.66 3.37 -12.95
N GLU A 20 12.60 2.12 -13.36
CA GLU A 20 13.42 1.54 -14.42
C GLU A 20 12.55 0.79 -15.43
N ARG A 21 13.09 0.59 -16.63
CA ARG A 21 12.46 -0.25 -17.65
C ARG A 21 12.94 -1.69 -17.50
N VAL A 22 12.00 -2.62 -17.53
CA VAL A 22 12.26 -4.06 -17.46
C VAL A 22 11.50 -4.77 -18.58
N PRO A 23 11.92 -5.96 -19.03
CA PRO A 23 11.11 -6.77 -19.95
C PRO A 23 9.70 -6.98 -19.36
N PRO A 24 8.61 -6.59 -20.05
CA PRO A 24 7.27 -6.86 -19.57
C PRO A 24 7.05 -8.37 -19.41
N SER A 25 6.53 -8.79 -18.26
CA SER A 25 6.21 -10.19 -18.00
C SER A 25 4.78 -10.32 -17.51
N ARG A 26 3.90 -10.86 -18.35
CA ARG A 26 2.51 -11.16 -18.00
C ARG A 26 2.44 -12.20 -16.87
N GLU A 27 3.21 -13.28 -17.00
CA GLU A 27 3.27 -14.33 -15.99
C GLU A 27 3.65 -13.80 -14.61
N HIS A 28 4.71 -12.98 -14.53
CA HIS A 28 5.13 -12.37 -13.26
C HIS A 28 4.07 -11.39 -12.73
N SER A 29 3.44 -10.65 -13.63
CA SER A 29 2.37 -9.72 -13.30
C SER A 29 1.13 -10.42 -12.77
N ASP A 30 0.79 -11.61 -13.26
CA ASP A 30 -0.37 -12.39 -12.82
C ASP A 30 -0.08 -13.13 -11.50
N ALA A 31 1.17 -13.53 -11.25
CA ALA A 31 1.58 -14.16 -10.01
C ALA A 31 1.46 -13.25 -8.77
N MET A 32 1.61 -11.93 -8.95
CA MET A 32 1.55 -10.95 -7.86
C MET A 32 0.14 -10.77 -7.27
N PRO A 33 -0.94 -10.57 -8.07
CA PRO A 33 -2.32 -10.63 -7.60
C PRO A 33 -2.64 -11.92 -6.85
N GLY A 34 -2.22 -13.08 -7.36
CA GLY A 34 -2.41 -14.35 -6.64
C GLY A 34 -1.72 -14.39 -5.27
N GLN A 35 -0.54 -13.78 -5.13
CA GLN A 35 0.09 -13.59 -3.82
C GLN A 35 -0.66 -12.58 -2.94
N ALA A 36 -1.16 -11.50 -3.53
CA ALA A 36 -1.92 -10.47 -2.84
C ALA A 36 -3.22 -11.05 -2.25
N GLU A 37 -3.92 -11.88 -3.00
CA GLU A 37 -5.13 -12.60 -2.54
C GLU A 37 -4.83 -13.44 -1.30
N ARG A 38 -3.79 -14.27 -1.34
CA ARG A 38 -3.37 -15.08 -0.18
C ARG A 38 -3.03 -14.23 1.05
N HIS A 39 -2.38 -13.07 0.85
CA HIS A 39 -2.08 -12.14 1.93
C HIS A 39 -3.33 -11.47 2.51
N ILE A 40 -4.33 -11.15 1.68
CA ILE A 40 -5.62 -10.63 2.12
C ILE A 40 -6.35 -11.67 2.96
N ASP A 41 -6.36 -12.93 2.53
CA ASP A 41 -7.00 -14.01 3.27
C ASP A 41 -6.34 -14.25 4.63
N LEU A 42 -5.01 -14.28 4.67
CA LEU A 42 -4.27 -14.42 5.93
C LEU A 42 -4.46 -13.20 6.85
N ALA A 43 -4.47 -11.99 6.30
CA ALA A 43 -4.79 -10.78 7.07
C ALA A 43 -6.19 -10.88 7.69
N ARG A 44 -7.16 -11.44 6.97
CA ARG A 44 -8.52 -11.65 7.46
C ARG A 44 -8.56 -12.64 8.63
N ILE A 45 -7.84 -13.75 8.52
CA ILE A 45 -7.74 -14.76 9.58
C ILE A 45 -7.07 -14.17 10.84
N GLY A 46 -5.97 -13.43 10.65
CA GLY A 46 -5.15 -12.92 11.75
C GLY A 46 -5.67 -11.64 12.41
N MET A 47 -6.70 -10.98 11.87
CA MET A 47 -7.03 -9.59 12.24
C MET A 47 -7.33 -9.38 13.73
N HIS A 48 -7.82 -10.41 14.43
CA HIS A 48 -8.14 -10.33 15.86
C HIS A 48 -7.00 -10.82 16.76
N ALA A 49 -6.19 -11.76 16.28
CA ALA A 49 -5.09 -12.33 17.04
C ALA A 49 -3.83 -11.44 16.99
N ASP A 50 -3.51 -10.91 15.81
CA ASP A 50 -2.44 -9.95 15.60
C ASP A 50 -2.89 -8.86 14.60
N PRO A 51 -3.58 -7.81 15.09
CA PRO A 51 -4.05 -6.73 14.24
C PRO A 51 -2.91 -6.01 13.49
N VAL A 52 -1.72 -5.91 14.09
CA VAL A 52 -0.57 -5.21 13.49
C VAL A 52 0.01 -6.05 12.36
N GLY A 53 0.23 -7.35 12.58
CA GLY A 53 0.66 -8.30 11.57
C GLY A 53 -0.34 -8.42 10.42
N ALA A 54 -1.63 -8.55 10.73
CA ALA A 54 -2.70 -8.57 9.72
C ALA A 54 -2.69 -7.30 8.85
N TYR A 55 -2.49 -6.13 9.46
CA TYR A 55 -2.41 -4.87 8.72
C TYR A 55 -1.18 -4.79 7.81
N ARG A 56 -0.04 -5.33 8.23
CA ARG A 56 1.17 -5.43 7.40
C ARG A 56 0.94 -6.31 6.18
N LEU A 57 0.27 -7.45 6.34
CA LEU A 57 -0.08 -8.34 5.23
C LEU A 57 -1.02 -7.65 4.23
N LEU A 58 -2.05 -6.95 4.73
CA LEU A 58 -2.97 -6.20 3.86
C LEU A 58 -2.26 -5.08 3.08
N TYR A 59 -1.33 -4.37 3.72
CA TYR A 59 -0.51 -3.36 3.05
C TYR A 59 0.39 -3.98 1.98
N ASP A 60 1.05 -5.11 2.28
CA ASP A 60 1.90 -5.79 1.32
C ASP A 60 1.12 -6.33 0.11
N ALA A 61 -0.07 -6.89 0.34
CA ALA A 61 -0.98 -7.32 -0.72
C ALA A 61 -1.33 -6.17 -1.67
N SER A 62 -1.73 -5.04 -1.10
CA SER A 62 -2.09 -3.84 -1.86
C SER A 62 -0.90 -3.33 -2.68
N ARG A 63 0.30 -3.33 -2.09
CA ARG A 63 1.53 -2.92 -2.78
C ARG A 63 1.87 -3.85 -3.95
N LYS A 64 1.71 -5.16 -3.79
CA LYS A 64 1.93 -6.15 -4.86
C LYS A 64 0.95 -5.97 -6.02
N ALA A 65 -0.32 -5.73 -5.72
CA ALA A 65 -1.34 -5.45 -6.73
C ALA A 65 -1.03 -4.17 -7.53
N LEU A 66 -0.53 -3.10 -6.88
CA LEU A 66 -0.12 -1.89 -7.60
C LEU A 66 1.18 -2.10 -8.41
N ALA A 67 2.12 -2.88 -7.88
CA ALA A 67 3.37 -3.19 -8.59
C ALA A 67 3.12 -4.04 -9.85
N SER A 68 2.17 -4.97 -9.83
CA SER A 68 1.85 -5.79 -11.01
C SER A 68 1.34 -4.99 -12.19
N ILE A 69 0.66 -3.87 -11.94
CA ILE A 69 0.25 -2.94 -12.99
C ILE A 69 1.47 -2.40 -13.73
N LEU A 70 2.54 -2.06 -13.00
CA LEU A 70 3.77 -1.50 -13.57
C LEU A 70 4.61 -2.58 -14.25
N GLU A 71 4.77 -3.76 -13.64
CA GLU A 71 5.53 -4.87 -14.23
C GLU A 71 4.91 -5.33 -15.56
N ASN A 72 3.58 -5.33 -15.67
CA ASN A 72 2.88 -5.65 -16.92
C ASN A 72 3.14 -4.62 -18.02
N GLN A 73 3.58 -3.41 -17.66
CA GLN A 73 3.98 -2.35 -18.58
C GLN A 73 5.49 -2.33 -18.85
N GLY A 74 6.26 -3.21 -18.23
CA GLY A 74 7.73 -3.18 -18.28
C GLY A 74 8.34 -2.05 -17.45
N LEU A 75 7.70 -1.70 -16.33
CA LEU A 75 8.18 -0.69 -15.38
C LEU A 75 8.38 -1.33 -14.00
N ARG A 76 9.47 -0.98 -13.34
CA ARG A 76 9.76 -1.41 -11.97
C ARG A 76 10.21 -0.23 -11.12
N ALA A 77 9.79 -0.19 -9.86
CA ALA A 77 10.31 0.79 -8.91
C ALA A 77 11.71 0.39 -8.42
N THR A 78 12.64 1.34 -8.46
CA THR A 78 14.02 1.11 -8.00
C THR A 78 14.13 1.25 -6.48
N ARG A 79 15.30 0.94 -5.92
CA ARG A 79 15.61 1.25 -4.51
C ARG A 79 15.44 2.73 -4.17
N ARG A 80 15.74 3.62 -5.12
CA ARG A 80 15.59 5.08 -4.96
C ARG A 80 14.12 5.50 -4.94
N GLY A 81 13.31 4.92 -5.83
CA GLY A 81 11.87 5.21 -5.88
C GLY A 81 11.10 4.59 -4.70
N GLY A 82 11.54 3.42 -4.26
CA GLY A 82 10.90 2.66 -3.19
C GLY A 82 9.43 2.40 -3.49
N HIS A 83 8.65 2.16 -2.43
CA HIS A 83 7.21 1.87 -2.57
C HIS A 83 6.38 3.11 -2.94
N LEU A 84 6.91 4.32 -2.70
CA LEU A 84 6.24 5.56 -3.07
C LEU A 84 6.21 5.75 -4.59
N ALA A 85 7.26 5.34 -5.31
CA ALA A 85 7.26 5.38 -6.77
C ALA A 85 6.15 4.51 -7.37
N VAL A 86 5.83 3.36 -6.78
CA VAL A 86 4.73 2.51 -7.25
C VAL A 86 3.40 3.26 -7.17
N LEU A 87 3.12 3.88 -6.01
CA LEU A 87 1.88 4.62 -5.81
C LEU A 87 1.78 5.85 -6.72
N ASP A 88 2.85 6.63 -6.83
CA ASP A 88 2.91 7.85 -7.64
C ASP A 88 2.68 7.52 -9.12
N ALA A 89 3.39 6.52 -9.64
CA ALA A 89 3.24 6.05 -11.02
C ALA A 89 1.82 5.58 -11.32
N VAL A 90 1.25 4.72 -10.46
CA VAL A 90 -0.11 4.20 -10.67
C VAL A 90 -1.15 5.32 -10.51
N THR A 91 -0.96 6.27 -9.60
CA THR A 91 -1.85 7.44 -9.46
C THR A 91 -1.81 8.31 -10.70
N ALA A 92 -0.61 8.63 -11.19
CA ALA A 92 -0.45 9.41 -12.41
C ALA A 92 -1.12 8.75 -13.61
N GLN A 93 -1.13 7.42 -13.69
CA GLN A 93 -1.73 6.68 -14.81
C GLN A 93 -3.23 6.46 -14.68
N LEU A 94 -3.77 6.29 -13.47
CA LEU A 94 -5.14 5.82 -13.22
C LEU A 94 -6.06 6.82 -12.50
N ASP A 95 -5.56 7.98 -12.10
CA ASP A 95 -6.36 9.07 -11.54
C ASP A 95 -6.44 10.26 -12.51
N PRO A 96 -7.63 10.65 -12.98
CA PRO A 96 -8.95 10.01 -12.77
C PRO A 96 -9.09 8.66 -13.50
N PRO A 97 -10.03 7.77 -13.07
CA PRO A 97 -11.01 7.95 -12.00
C PRO A 97 -10.65 7.30 -10.65
N LEU A 98 -9.53 6.59 -10.54
CA LEU A 98 -9.26 5.71 -9.40
C LEU A 98 -8.64 6.41 -8.17
N GLY A 99 -8.50 7.74 -8.16
CA GLY A 99 -7.87 8.49 -7.08
C GLY A 99 -8.42 8.18 -5.68
N ARG A 100 -9.74 7.94 -5.54
CA ARG A 100 -10.34 7.60 -4.24
C ARG A 100 -9.79 6.27 -3.69
N VAL A 101 -9.63 5.27 -4.54
CA VAL A 101 -9.09 3.96 -4.17
C VAL A 101 -7.61 4.10 -3.81
N LEU A 102 -6.84 4.82 -4.63
CA LEU A 102 -5.40 5.01 -4.44
C LEU A 102 -5.05 5.85 -3.20
N ARG A 103 -5.85 6.87 -2.86
CA ARG A 103 -5.70 7.62 -1.60
C ARG A 103 -5.85 6.73 -0.36
N SER A 104 -6.64 5.66 -0.44
CA SER A 104 -6.78 4.71 0.67
C SER A 104 -5.49 3.95 0.94
N PHE A 105 -4.74 3.61 -0.12
CA PHE A 105 -3.43 2.97 0.01
C PHE A 105 -2.38 3.86 0.68
N ASP A 106 -2.31 5.16 0.35
CA ASP A 106 -1.39 6.07 1.04
C ASP A 106 -1.69 6.20 2.54
N ARG A 107 -2.98 6.23 2.91
CA ARG A 107 -3.39 6.18 4.33
C ARG A 107 -2.91 4.89 4.99
N MET A 108 -2.98 3.75 4.28
CA MET A 108 -2.48 2.48 4.81
C MET A 108 -0.98 2.49 5.06
N ARG A 109 -0.18 3.02 4.13
CA ARG A 109 1.27 3.17 4.31
C ARG A 109 1.61 3.92 5.61
N ARG A 110 0.95 5.07 5.84
CA ARG A 110 1.18 5.89 7.03
C ARG A 110 0.79 5.17 8.32
N ARG A 111 -0.34 4.47 8.33
CA ARG A 111 -0.81 3.67 9.47
C ARG A 111 0.12 2.50 9.78
N ARG A 112 0.61 1.77 8.76
CA ARG A 112 1.59 0.68 8.93
C ARG A 112 2.87 1.17 9.58
N ASN A 113 3.40 2.31 9.13
CA ASN A 113 4.60 2.91 9.70
C ASN A 113 4.42 3.26 11.19
N GLY A 114 3.30 3.90 11.55
CA GLY A 114 3.00 4.25 12.93
C GLY A 114 2.79 3.04 13.86
N ALA A 115 2.26 1.93 13.33
CA ALA A 115 2.09 0.70 14.10
C ALA A 115 3.40 -0.09 14.30
N GLU A 116 4.34 0.00 13.35
CA GLU A 116 5.63 -0.72 13.41
C GLU A 116 6.70 0.03 14.19
N TYR A 117 6.67 1.35 14.18
CA TYR A 117 7.57 2.20 14.96
C TYR A 117 6.75 3.08 15.92
N PRO A 118 6.24 2.51 17.02
CA PRO A 118 5.56 3.30 18.05
C PRO A 118 6.53 4.36 18.57
N ARG A 119 6.13 5.63 18.49
CA ARG A 119 6.88 6.70 19.17
C ARG A 119 6.72 6.52 20.68
N PRO A 120 7.72 6.89 21.51
CA PRO A 120 7.66 6.74 22.98
C PRO A 120 6.41 7.38 23.60
N GLU A 121 5.91 8.44 22.97
CA GLU A 121 4.69 9.20 23.31
C GLU A 121 3.40 8.36 23.21
N THR A 122 3.40 7.31 22.39
CA THR A 122 2.27 6.39 22.20
C THR A 122 2.24 5.29 23.27
N THR A 123 3.40 4.93 23.83
CA THR A 123 3.52 3.87 24.84
C THR A 123 2.91 4.27 26.19
N GLY A 124 2.91 5.56 26.53
CA GLY A 124 2.43 6.07 27.83
C GLY A 124 0.91 6.04 28.05
N ARG A 125 0.10 5.89 26.99
CA ARG A 125 -1.38 5.91 27.11
C ARG A 125 -2.02 4.51 27.13
N MET A 126 -1.25 3.46 26.91
CA MET A 126 -1.74 2.07 26.89
C MET A 126 -1.75 1.43 28.30
N GLY A 127 -0.97 1.96 29.25
CA GLY A 127 -0.72 1.32 30.56
C GLY A 127 -1.61 1.74 31.74
N ARG A 128 -2.56 2.67 31.58
CA ARG A 128 -3.43 3.14 32.70
C ARG A 128 -4.90 3.21 32.31
N ARG A 129 -5.51 2.06 32.01
CA ARG A 129 -6.96 1.86 32.22
C ARG A 129 -7.20 0.45 32.75
N ARG A 130 -7.08 0.30 34.08
CA ARG A 130 -7.67 -0.82 34.80
C ARG A 130 -9.19 -0.66 34.77
N GLY A 131 -9.88 -1.72 34.37
CA GLY A 131 -11.29 -1.98 34.67
C GLY A 131 -12.29 -1.45 33.65
N GLY A 132 -12.90 -2.36 32.88
CA GLY A 132 -14.26 -2.15 32.36
C GLY A 132 -14.43 -2.26 30.84
N ARG A 133 -14.93 -3.42 30.42
CA ARG A 133 -15.63 -3.74 29.16
C ARG A 133 -14.79 -3.76 27.88
N THR A 134 -14.68 -4.97 27.33
CA THR A 134 -14.35 -5.31 25.95
C THR A 134 -15.02 -4.32 24.98
N ARG A 135 -14.22 -3.48 24.34
CA ARG A 135 -14.60 -2.79 23.11
C ARG A 135 -13.64 -3.23 22.02
N SER A 136 -14.21 -3.98 21.09
CA SER A 136 -13.65 -4.38 19.80
C SER A 136 -12.94 -3.20 19.12
N ILE A 137 -11.73 -3.43 18.61
CA ILE A 137 -11.03 -2.48 17.76
C ILE A 137 -11.69 -2.49 16.39
N LEU A 138 -12.82 -1.79 16.29
CA LEU A 138 -13.35 -1.23 15.05
C LEU A 138 -13.14 0.28 15.15
N PHE A 139 -12.06 0.78 14.54
CA PHE A 139 -11.84 2.21 14.38
C PHE A 139 -12.68 2.68 13.18
N LEU A 140 -14.00 2.72 13.37
CA LEU A 140 -14.96 3.36 12.48
C LEU A 140 -14.89 4.88 12.67
N ASP A 141 -14.96 5.56 11.52
CA ASP A 141 -15.17 6.98 11.23
C ASP A 141 -15.07 8.01 12.36
N ARG A 142 -14.20 8.98 12.11
CA ARG A 142 -14.54 10.39 12.28
C ARG A 142 -14.17 11.15 11.01
N GLU A 143 -15.14 11.23 10.11
CA GLU A 143 -15.36 12.47 9.37
C GLU A 143 -15.73 13.56 10.38
N THR A 144 -15.19 14.76 10.16
CA THR A 144 -15.74 16.05 10.64
C THR A 144 -15.08 17.16 9.84
N PRO A 145 -15.82 18.26 9.63
CA PRO A 145 -16.39 18.70 8.35
C PRO A 145 -15.41 19.38 7.39
#